data_AF-A0A485BCN1-F1
#
_entry.id   AF-A0A485BCN1-F1
#
_cell.length_a   1.000
_cell.length_b   1.000
_cell.length_c   1.000
_cell.angle_alpha   90.00
_cell.angle_beta   90.00
_cell.angle_gamma   90.00
#
_symmetry.space_group_name_H-M   'P 1'
#
loop_
_entity.id
_entity.type
_entity.pdbx_description
1 polymer ?
#
loop_
_entity_poly.entity_id
_entity_poly.type
_entity_poly.pdbx_seq_one_letter_code
_entity_poly.pdbx_strand_id
1 'polypeptide(L)'
;MRQVLGRMALQLEGQTAFMFRLASAWGQPQSSQQMLWARLFTPAAKFAVCKAGIPFVAEAMEVLGGIGYCEDSELPRLFREMPVNSIWEGSAILCVLMSCA
;
A
#
# COMPACT_ATOMS: atom_id res chain seq x y z
N MET A 1 10.41 -4.69 -20.14
CA MET A 1 9.57 -3.60 -19.62
C MET A 1 8.06 -3.91 -19.59
N ARG A 2 7.41 -4.35 -20.69
CA ARG A 2 5.95 -4.64 -20.69
C ARG A 2 5.46 -5.60 -19.60
N GLN A 3 6.19 -6.68 -19.35
CA GLN A 3 5.85 -7.66 -18.31
C GLN A 3 5.90 -7.06 -16.89
N VAL A 4 6.91 -6.22 -16.62
CA VAL A 4 7.08 -5.52 -15.34
C VAL A 4 5.91 -4.56 -15.11
N LEU A 5 5.67 -3.65 -16.05
CA LEU A 5 4.57 -2.69 -15.96
C LEU A 5 3.20 -3.37 -15.89
N GLY A 6 3.01 -4.50 -16.60
CA GLY A 6 1.79 -5.29 -16.52
C GLY A 6 1.55 -5.88 -15.12
N ARG A 7 2.60 -6.34 -14.43
CA ARG A 7 2.50 -6.82 -13.04
C ARG A 7 2.23 -5.67 -12.06
N MET A 8 2.90 -4.53 -12.24
CA MET A 8 2.67 -3.34 -11.41
C MET A 8 1.23 -2.82 -11.55
N ALA A 9 0.70 -2.79 -12.78
CA ALA A 9 -0.70 -2.43 -13.02
C ALA A 9 -1.65 -3.41 -12.34
N LEU A 10 -1.42 -4.73 -12.47
CA LEU A 10 -2.25 -5.74 -11.82
C LEU A 10 -2.22 -5.63 -10.29
N GLN A 11 -1.06 -5.30 -9.71
CA GLN A 11 -0.94 -5.03 -8.28
C GLN A 11 -1.80 -3.83 -7.86
N LEU A 12 -1.77 -2.73 -8.63
CA LEU A 12 -2.60 -1.54 -8.35
C LEU A 12 -4.10 -1.84 -8.48
N GLU A 13 -4.52 -2.63 -9.46
CA GLU A 13 -5.93 -3.05 -9.61
C GLU A 13 -6.41 -3.80 -8.36
N GLY A 14 -5.63 -4.79 -7.90
CA GLY A 14 -5.96 -5.56 -6.70
C GLY A 14 -5.99 -4.69 -5.44
N GLN A 15 -4.99 -3.83 -5.25
CA GLN A 15 -4.92 -2.92 -4.10
C GLN A 15 -6.08 -1.91 -4.11
N THR A 16 -6.41 -1.36 -5.26
CA THR A 16 -7.51 -0.39 -5.42
C THR A 16 -8.85 -1.03 -5.09
N ALA A 17 -9.16 -2.18 -5.70
CA ALA A 17 -10.40 -2.91 -5.44
C ALA A 17 -10.53 -3.29 -3.95
N PHE A 18 -9.44 -3.76 -3.34
CA PHE A 18 -9.43 -4.14 -1.93
C PHE A 18 -9.61 -2.94 -0.99
N MET A 19 -8.91 -1.82 -1.23
CA MET A 19 -9.02 -0.62 -0.41
C MET A 19 -10.42 0.01 -0.48
N PHE A 20 -11.05 0.04 -1.66
CA PHE A 20 -12.44 0.51 -1.77
C PHE A 20 -13.44 -0.46 -1.12
N ARG A 21 -13.22 -1.78 -1.21
CA ARG A 21 -14.03 -2.75 -0.47
C ARG A 21 -13.90 -2.57 1.04
N LEU A 22 -12.69 -2.25 1.52
CA LEU A 22 -12.43 -1.95 2.93
C LEU A 22 -13.11 -0.65 3.37
N ALA A 23 -13.01 0.40 2.57
CA ALA A 23 -13.73 1.65 2.82
C ALA A 23 -15.26 1.41 2.88
N SER A 24 -15.79 0.60 1.96
CA SER A 24 -17.21 0.20 1.98
C SER A 24 -17.58 -0.60 3.23
N ALA A 25 -16.68 -1.39 3.82
CA ALA A 25 -16.93 -2.11 5.06
C ALA A 25 -17.09 -1.14 6.24
N TRP A 26 -16.17 -0.17 6.35
CA TRP A 26 -16.24 0.90 7.34
C TRP A 26 -17.48 1.78 7.18
N GLY A 27 -18.00 1.93 5.96
CA GLY A 27 -19.25 2.66 5.67
C GLY A 27 -20.54 1.97 6.13
N GLN A 28 -20.48 0.74 6.66
CA GLN A 28 -21.66 -0.04 7.08
C GLN A 28 -21.58 -0.48 8.56
N PRO A 29 -21.53 0.46 9.52
CA PRO A 29 -21.28 0.14 10.92
C PRO A 29 -22.39 -0.69 11.60
N GLN A 30 -23.60 -0.71 11.03
CA GLN A 30 -24.72 -1.50 11.54
C GLN A 30 -24.58 -3.01 11.26
N SER A 31 -23.69 -3.40 10.34
CA SER A 31 -23.43 -4.81 10.05
C SER A 31 -22.23 -5.30 10.85
N SER A 32 -22.47 -6.22 11.79
CA SER A 32 -21.42 -6.87 12.57
C SER A 32 -20.38 -7.59 11.70
N GLN A 33 -20.82 -8.20 10.59
CA GLN A 33 -19.94 -8.86 9.63
C GLN A 33 -19.02 -7.85 8.91
N GLN A 34 -19.55 -6.70 8.50
CA GLN A 34 -18.72 -5.66 7.86
C GLN A 34 -17.73 -5.05 8.84
N MET A 35 -18.15 -4.83 10.10
CA MET A 35 -17.25 -4.36 11.15
C MET A 35 -16.13 -5.35 11.46
N LEU A 36 -16.43 -6.65 11.52
CA LEU A 36 -15.41 -7.68 11.70
C LEU A 36 -14.43 -7.70 10.52
N TRP A 37 -14.95 -7.63 9.28
CA TRP A 37 -14.14 -7.56 8.07
C TRP A 37 -13.20 -6.35 8.11
N ALA A 38 -13.73 -5.17 8.45
CA ALA A 38 -12.96 -3.94 8.51
C ALA A 38 -11.85 -4.00 9.57
N ARG A 39 -12.16 -4.53 10.76
CA ARG A 39 -11.18 -4.71 11.85
C ARG A 39 -10.05 -5.67 11.48
N LEU A 40 -10.38 -6.79 10.83
CA LEU A 40 -9.38 -7.77 10.41
C LEU A 40 -8.49 -7.23 9.28
N PHE A 41 -9.11 -6.61 8.27
CA PHE A 41 -8.39 -6.30 7.04
C PHE A 41 -7.73 -4.92 7.01
N THR A 42 -8.11 -3.97 7.86
CA THR A 42 -7.40 -2.67 7.98
C THR A 42 -5.90 -2.83 8.29
N PRO A 43 -5.51 -3.56 9.35
CA PRO A 43 -4.10 -3.77 9.66
C PRO A 43 -3.38 -4.62 8.60
N ALA A 44 -4.05 -5.62 8.02
CA ALA A 44 -3.50 -6.41 6.92
C ALA A 44 -3.25 -5.55 5.65
N ALA A 45 -4.17 -4.64 5.34
CA ALA A 45 -4.05 -3.69 4.24
C ALA A 45 -2.85 -2.76 4.44
N LYS A 46 -2.75 -2.15 5.64
CA LYS A 46 -1.61 -1.29 6.01
C LYS A 46 -0.30 -2.03 5.84
N PHE A 47 -0.19 -3.26 6.37
CA PHE A 47 1.03 -4.05 6.24
C PHE A 47 1.38 -4.30 4.78
N ALA A 48 0.48 -4.89 4.01
CA ALA A 48 0.76 -5.31 2.64
C ALA A 48 1.04 -4.12 1.71
N VAL A 49 0.19 -3.08 1.76
CA VAL A 49 0.28 -1.93 0.84
C VAL A 49 1.49 -1.05 1.18
N CYS A 50 1.66 -0.66 2.44
CA CYS A 50 2.75 0.24 2.83
C CYS A 50 4.12 -0.44 2.68
N LYS A 51 4.23 -1.74 2.97
CA LYS A 51 5.49 -2.49 2.80
C LYS A 51 5.85 -2.65 1.32
N ALA A 52 4.87 -2.81 0.44
CA ALA A 52 5.08 -2.91 -1.01
C ALA A 52 5.43 -1.57 -1.67
N GLY A 53 5.14 -0.43 -1.04
CA GLY A 53 5.36 0.91 -1.62
C GLY A 53 6.81 1.19 -2.00
N ILE A 54 7.77 0.86 -1.13
CA ILE A 54 9.21 1.12 -1.36
C ILE A 54 9.71 0.42 -2.65
N PRO A 55 9.60 -0.92 -2.81
CA PRO A 55 10.06 -1.57 -4.03
C PRO A 55 9.24 -1.18 -5.26
N PHE A 56 7.96 -0.85 -5.11
CA PHE A 56 7.12 -0.41 -6.23
C PHE A 56 7.59 0.94 -6.81
N VAL A 57 7.90 1.92 -5.96
CA VAL A 57 8.38 3.23 -6.41
C VAL A 57 9.83 3.14 -6.91
N ALA A 58 10.67 2.27 -6.33
CA ALA A 58 12.00 2.00 -6.87
C ALA A 58 11.95 1.44 -8.29
N GLU A 59 11.08 0.46 -8.58
CA GLU A 59 10.92 -0.07 -9.94
C GLU A 59 10.43 1.02 -10.92
N ALA A 60 9.49 1.88 -10.49
CA ALA A 60 9.05 3.02 -11.29
C ALA A 60 10.20 4.00 -11.58
N MET A 61 11.09 4.22 -10.62
CA MET A 61 12.30 5.03 -10.78
C MET A 61 13.26 4.42 -11.80
N GLU A 62 13.47 3.11 -11.73
CA GLU A 62 14.33 2.37 -12.67
C GLU A 62 13.77 2.40 -14.10
N VAL A 63 12.44 2.37 -14.27
CA VAL A 63 11.78 2.50 -15.59
C VAL A 63 12.14 3.82 -16.28
N LEU A 64 12.25 4.93 -15.53
CA LEU A 64 12.67 6.22 -16.05
C LEU A 64 14.20 6.32 -16.24
N GLY A 65 14.97 5.45 -15.59
CA GLY A 65 16.43 5.49 -15.61
C GLY A 65 17.01 6.70 -14.88
N GLY A 66 18.13 7.23 -15.38
CA GLY A 66 18.88 8.29 -14.68
C GLY A 66 18.06 9.54 -14.35
N ILE A 67 17.16 9.97 -15.25
CA ILE A 67 16.28 11.12 -14.98
C ILE A 67 15.30 10.86 -13.83
N GLY A 68 14.96 9.59 -13.57
CA GLY A 68 14.11 9.19 -12.45
C GLY A 68 14.80 9.36 -11.10
N TYR A 69 16.14 9.34 -11.06
CA TYR A 69 16.93 9.51 -9.85
C TYR A 69 17.21 10.99 -9.53
N CYS A 70 17.12 11.88 -10.51
CA CYS A 70 17.30 13.33 -10.32
C CYS A 70 16.12 13.93 -9.55
N GLU A 71 16.41 14.79 -8.55
CA GLU A 71 15.37 15.44 -7.71
C GLU A 71 14.45 16.42 -8.47
N ASP A 72 14.74 16.70 -9.75
CA ASP A 72 13.83 17.40 -10.66
C ASP A 72 12.63 16.52 -11.08
N SER A 73 12.77 15.19 -10.98
CA SER A 73 11.67 14.23 -11.13
C SER A 73 10.90 14.11 -9.81
N GLU A 74 9.64 13.68 -9.88
CA GLU A 74 8.83 13.43 -8.68
C GLU A 74 9.24 12.16 -7.92
N LEU A 75 9.89 11.21 -8.59
CA LEU A 75 10.14 9.87 -8.06
C LEU A 75 11.06 9.83 -6.84
N PRO A 76 12.15 10.64 -6.73
CA PRO A 76 12.99 10.63 -5.53
C PRO A 76 12.22 11.09 -4.28
N ARG A 77 11.38 12.12 -4.41
CA ARG A 77 10.49 12.56 -3.33
C ARG A 77 9.53 11.44 -2.93
N LEU A 78 8.87 10.79 -3.89
CA LEU A 78 7.95 9.68 -3.61
C LEU A 78 8.67 8.51 -2.94
N PHE A 79 9.86 8.14 -3.41
CA PHE A 79 10.64 7.03 -2.86
C PHE A 79 11.05 7.29 -1.40
N ARG A 80 11.49 8.52 -1.09
CA ARG A 80 11.83 8.95 0.27
C ARG A 80 10.61 8.98 1.20
N GLU A 81 9.42 9.21 0.67
CA GLU A 81 8.17 9.22 1.44
C GLU A 81 7.69 7.81 1.82
N MET A 82 7.87 6.81 0.94
CA MET A 82 7.28 5.47 1.14
C MET A 82 7.52 4.82 2.51
N PRO A 83 8.72 4.90 3.12
CA PRO A 83 8.97 4.30 4.44
C PRO A 83 8.08 4.85 5.56
N VAL A 84 7.66 6.12 5.51
CA VAL A 84 6.92 6.75 6.61
C VAL A 84 5.61 6.01 6.90
N ASN A 85 4.90 5.59 5.86
CA ASN A 85 3.61 4.89 5.97
C ASN A 85 3.74 3.51 6.62
N SER A 86 4.89 2.85 6.44
CA SER A 86 5.20 1.55 7.04
C SER A 86 5.68 1.67 8.50
N ILE A 87 6.09 2.86 8.94
CA ILE A 87 6.63 3.11 10.29
C ILE A 87 5.56 3.73 11.20
N TRP A 88 4.76 4.66 10.68
CA TRP A 88 3.83 5.49 11.44
C TRP A 88 2.67 4.67 12.05
N GLU A 89 2.26 5.05 13.27
CA GLU A 89 1.21 4.42 14.10
C GLU A 89 1.40 2.91 14.33
N GLY A 90 2.64 2.55 14.66
CA GLY A 90 3.09 1.17 14.77
C GLY A 90 3.70 0.68 13.46
N SER A 91 4.82 -0.04 13.57
CA SER A 91 5.39 -0.67 12.39
C SER A 91 4.35 -1.57 11.74
N ALA A 92 4.38 -1.69 10.43
CA ALA A 92 3.49 -2.57 9.68
C ALA A 92 3.31 -3.97 10.33
N ILE A 93 4.38 -4.52 10.94
CA ILE A 93 4.37 -5.80 11.66
C ILE A 93 3.56 -5.74 12.96
N LEU A 94 3.69 -4.66 13.73
CA LEU A 94 2.93 -4.44 14.96
C LEU A 94 1.43 -4.41 14.69
N CYS A 95 1.00 -3.78 13.60
CA CYS A 95 -0.41 -3.71 13.23
C CYS A 95 -1.04 -5.09 13.01
N VAL A 96 -0.32 -6.03 12.39
CA VAL A 96 -0.80 -7.40 12.17
C VAL A 96 -0.92 -8.16 13.50
N LEU A 97 0.00 -7.96 14.43
CA LEU A 97 0.00 -8.66 15.72
C LEU A 97 -1.14 -8.19 16.65
N MET A 98 -1.51 -6.91 16.60
CA MET A 98 -2.60 -6.34 17.41
C MET A 98 -4.02 -6.67 16.89
N SER A 99 -4.13 -7.27 15.70
CA SER A 99 -5.44 -7.63 15.10
C SER A 99 -6.02 -8.94 15.65
N CYS A 100 -5.19 -9.72 16.34
CA CYS A 100 -5.52 -11.04 16.90
C CYS A 100 -5.76 -11.02 18.42
N ALA A 101 -5.75 -9.84 19.05
CA ALA A 101 -6.06 -9.61 20.46
C ALA A 101 -7.36 -8.80 20.59
#